data_AF-A0A7K4S3V2-F1
#
_entry.id   AF-A0A7K4S3V2-F1
#
_cell.length_a   1.000
_cell.length_b   1.000
_cell.length_c   1.000
_cell.angle_alpha   90.00
_cell.angle_beta   90.00
_cell.angle_gamma   90.00
#
_symmetry.space_group_name_H-M   'P 1'
#
loop_
_entity.id
_entity.type
_entity.pdbx_description
1 polymer ?
#
loop_
_entity_poly.entity_id
_entity_poly.type
_entity_poly.pdbx_seq_one_letter_code
_entity_poly.pdbx_strand_id
1 'polypeptide(L)'
;EYASTVQRAVQSGNVNLKDRLTIELHADGRHGIVRVDRVPLAAKLVDLPCIIESLKTIDKKTFYKTADICQMLVCTVDGDLYPPLEEQTVSTDPKANKKKDKDREKKFIWNHGITLPLKNVRKRRFRKTAKKKYIESPDVEKEVKRLLSTDAEAVSVRWEVIAEDETKEADNHGSLTSLDISSPGISGHKQGHGSS
;
A
#
# COMPACT_ATOMS: atom_id res chain seq x y z
N GLU A 1 15.15 22.66 19.68
CA GLU A 1 14.85 23.96 20.33
C GLU A 1 13.40 24.41 20.17
N TYR A 2 12.87 24.53 18.94
CA TYR A 2 11.49 25.00 18.69
C TYR A 2 10.40 24.22 19.45
N ALA A 3 10.50 22.89 19.49
CA ALA A 3 9.56 22.05 20.24
C ALA A 3 9.49 22.43 21.73
N SER A 4 10.64 22.72 22.37
CA SER A 4 10.68 23.14 23.76
C SER A 4 10.08 24.54 23.97
N THR A 5 10.28 25.46 23.02
CA THR A 5 9.64 26.79 23.04
C THR A 5 8.12 26.68 22.95
N VAL A 6 7.61 25.89 22.00
CA VAL A 6 6.17 25.64 21.84
C VAL A 6 5.61 24.92 23.05
N GLN A 7 6.32 23.93 23.61
CA GLN A 7 5.91 23.22 24.80
C GLN A 7 5.70 24.16 26.00
N ARG A 8 6.65 25.06 26.26
CA ARG A 8 6.51 26.08 27.32
C ARG A 8 5.33 27.02 27.07
N ALA A 9 5.10 27.40 25.81
CA ALA A 9 3.99 28.27 25.44
C ALA A 9 2.62 27.58 25.61
N VAL A 10 2.51 26.28 25.33
CA VAL A 10 1.29 25.49 25.57
C VAL A 10 1.04 25.33 27.07
N GLN A 11 2.09 25.04 27.85
CA GLN A 11 1.98 24.84 29.29
C GLN A 11 1.62 26.12 30.05
N SER A 12 2.04 27.30 29.57
CA SER A 12 1.71 28.56 30.21
C SER A 12 0.22 28.95 30.07
N GLY A 13 -0.52 28.30 29.15
CA GLY A 13 -1.94 28.57 28.93
C GLY A 13 -2.24 29.98 28.42
N ASN A 14 -1.22 30.72 27.97
CA ASN A 14 -1.38 32.11 27.56
C ASN A 14 -2.10 32.20 26.21
N VAL A 15 -3.06 33.12 26.11
CA VAL A 15 -3.89 33.37 24.91
C VAL A 15 -3.08 33.81 23.69
N ASN A 16 -1.83 34.26 23.88
CA ASN A 16 -0.95 34.67 22.79
C ASN A 16 -0.36 33.51 21.96
N LEU A 17 -0.59 32.23 22.32
CA LEU A 17 -0.08 31.09 21.54
C LEU A 17 -0.51 31.16 20.07
N LYS A 18 -1.72 31.64 19.78
CA LYS A 18 -2.25 31.79 18.42
C LYS A 18 -1.38 32.69 17.53
N ASP A 19 -0.73 33.70 18.12
CA ASP A 19 0.12 34.66 17.40
C ASP A 19 1.57 34.16 17.32
N ARG A 20 1.95 33.27 18.25
CA ARG A 20 3.29 32.67 18.34
C ARG A 20 3.45 31.43 17.47
N LEU A 21 2.39 30.66 17.25
CA LEU A 21 2.41 29.45 16.45
C LEU A 21 1.35 29.52 15.34
N THR A 22 1.81 29.59 14.10
CA THR A 22 0.93 29.58 12.92
C THR A 22 1.35 28.48 11.94
N ILE A 23 0.37 27.95 11.21
CA ILE A 23 0.55 26.88 10.23
C ILE A 23 -0.08 27.35 8.92
N GLU A 24 0.71 27.36 7.87
CA GLU A 24 0.30 27.64 6.50
C GLU A 24 0.53 26.38 5.67
N LEU A 25 -0.49 25.92 4.95
CA LEU A 25 -0.37 24.77 4.04
C LEU A 25 -0.38 25.26 2.60
N HIS A 26 0.51 24.72 1.79
CA HIS A 26 0.55 25.01 0.37
C HIS A 26 -0.59 24.29 -0.37
N ALA A 27 -0.90 24.77 -1.58
CA ALA A 27 -1.96 24.23 -2.42
C ALA A 27 -1.75 22.76 -2.83
N ASP A 28 -0.51 22.25 -2.76
CA ASP A 28 -0.22 20.85 -3.07
C ASP A 28 -0.63 19.87 -1.95
N GLY A 29 -1.06 20.38 -0.80
CA GLY A 29 -1.50 19.59 0.36
C GLY A 29 -0.40 18.76 1.03
N ARG A 30 0.87 18.95 0.64
CA ARG A 30 2.01 18.16 1.13
C ARG A 30 3.13 18.99 1.73
N HIS A 31 3.24 20.26 1.35
CA HIS A 31 4.18 21.20 1.93
C HIS A 31 3.46 22.33 2.68
N GLY A 32 4.21 23.03 3.52
CA GLY A 32 3.70 24.18 4.25
C GLY A 32 4.81 24.90 4.99
N ILE A 33 4.42 25.92 5.74
CA ILE A 33 5.31 26.71 6.60
C ILE A 33 4.71 26.73 7.99
N VAL A 34 5.47 26.27 8.98
CA VAL A 34 5.12 26.45 10.40
C VAL A 34 5.95 27.59 10.94
N ARG A 35 5.31 28.62 11.49
CA ARG A 35 6.03 29.74 12.10
C ARG A 35 5.96 29.65 13.61
N VAL A 36 7.13 29.64 14.25
CA VAL A 36 7.26 29.68 15.71
C VAL A 36 7.92 31.01 16.07
N ASP A 37 7.22 31.86 16.82
CA ASP A 37 7.64 33.23 17.12
C ASP A 37 8.04 34.01 15.84
N ARG A 38 7.23 33.84 14.79
CA ARG A 38 7.44 34.38 13.43
C ARG A 38 8.63 33.80 12.67
N VAL A 39 9.43 32.91 13.26
CA VAL A 39 10.52 32.19 12.56
C VAL A 39 9.92 31.09 11.69
N PRO A 40 10.10 31.12 10.37
CA PRO A 40 9.53 30.12 9.46
C PRO A 40 10.34 28.82 9.47
N LEU A 41 9.63 27.71 9.50
CA LEU A 41 10.17 26.36 9.35
C LEU A 41 9.50 25.69 8.15
N ALA A 42 10.29 25.10 7.27
CA ALA A 42 9.77 24.32 6.16
C ALA A 42 9.03 23.09 6.71
N ALA A 43 7.81 22.86 6.26
CA ALA A 43 6.96 21.79 6.75
C ALA A 43 6.58 20.82 5.63
N LYS A 44 6.54 19.52 5.97
CA LYS A 44 6.18 18.43 5.06
C LYS A 44 5.19 17.48 5.72
N LEU A 45 4.05 17.27 5.09
CA LEU A 45 3.02 16.34 5.54
C LEU A 45 3.33 14.93 5.04
N VAL A 46 3.63 14.03 5.98
CA VAL A 46 4.00 12.64 5.69
C VAL A 46 2.96 11.65 6.21
N ASP A 47 2.84 10.52 5.51
CA ASP A 47 1.90 9.44 5.84
C ASP A 47 2.55 8.42 6.77
N LEU A 48 2.01 8.32 7.98
CA LEU A 48 2.46 7.37 8.99
C LEU A 48 2.13 5.93 8.57
N PRO A 49 2.98 4.96 8.93
CA PRO A 49 2.73 3.56 8.62
C PRO A 49 1.67 2.92 9.50
N CYS A 50 1.50 3.39 10.73
CA CYS A 50 0.55 2.86 11.69
C CYS A 50 -0.61 3.85 11.86
N ILE A 51 -1.84 3.33 11.93
CA ILE A 51 -2.99 4.10 12.39
C ILE A 51 -2.83 4.30 13.90
N ILE A 52 -2.94 5.55 14.35
CA ILE A 52 -2.87 5.92 15.75
C ILE A 52 -4.26 6.40 16.18
N GLU A 53 -4.84 5.74 17.17
CA GLU A 53 -6.11 6.19 17.74
C GLU A 53 -5.84 7.22 18.85
N SER A 54 -6.59 8.31 18.84
CA SER A 54 -6.62 9.28 19.94
C SER A 54 -7.84 9.01 20.81
N LEU A 55 -7.59 8.81 22.11
CA LEU A 55 -8.63 8.50 23.07
C LEU A 55 -8.66 9.55 24.19
N LYS A 56 -9.87 9.93 24.61
CA LYS A 56 -10.07 10.77 25.80
C LYS A 56 -10.58 9.92 26.96
N THR A 57 -10.23 10.33 28.17
CA THR A 57 -10.68 9.71 29.41
C THR A 57 -10.84 10.79 30.49
N ILE A 58 -11.68 10.50 31.48
CA ILE A 58 -11.83 11.32 32.70
C ILE A 58 -11.34 10.52 33.92
N ASP A 59 -11.70 9.23 33.98
CA ASP A 59 -11.40 8.31 35.09
C ASP A 59 -10.06 7.57 34.95
N LYS A 60 -9.36 7.71 33.81
CA LYS A 60 -8.13 6.98 33.43
C LYS A 60 -8.31 5.45 33.33
N LYS A 61 -9.54 4.98 33.20
CA LYS A 61 -9.90 3.56 33.06
C LYS A 61 -10.74 3.32 31.82
N THR A 62 -11.78 4.14 31.64
CA THR A 62 -12.65 4.10 30.47
C THR A 62 -12.15 5.11 29.44
N PHE A 63 -11.90 4.62 28.22
CA PHE A 63 -11.35 5.43 27.13
C PHE A 63 -12.36 5.49 25.99
N TYR A 64 -12.56 6.69 25.45
CA TYR A 64 -13.46 6.93 24.33
C TYR A 64 -12.65 7.43 23.14
N LYS A 65 -12.77 6.74 21.99
CA LYS A 65 -12.12 7.14 20.74
C LYS A 65 -12.62 8.51 20.29
N THR A 66 -11.70 9.35 19.80
CA THR A 66 -11.99 10.71 19.32
C THR A 66 -11.59 10.92 17.86
N ALA A 67 -10.47 10.36 17.42
CA ALA A 67 -10.04 10.43 16.02
C ALA A 67 -9.00 9.36 15.68
N ASP A 68 -8.86 9.09 14.38
CA ASP A 68 -7.74 8.36 13.79
C ASP A 68 -6.70 9.34 13.26
N ILE A 69 -5.43 9.08 13.57
CA ILE A 69 -4.27 9.88 13.15
C ILE A 69 -3.40 8.99 12.27
N CYS A 70 -3.20 9.39 11.02
CA CYS A 70 -2.40 8.66 10.03
C CYS A 70 -1.37 9.54 9.32
N GLN A 71 -1.24 10.81 9.69
CA GLN A 71 -0.30 11.76 9.10
C GLN A 71 0.45 12.56 10.16
N MET A 72 1.61 13.09 9.78
CA MET A 72 2.45 13.93 10.62
C MET A 72 3.02 15.08 9.81
N LEU A 73 2.94 16.30 10.34
CA LEU A 73 3.58 17.47 9.75
C LEU A 73 4.98 17.63 10.34
N VAL A 74 6.01 17.35 9.53
CA VAL A 74 7.42 17.41 9.95
C VAL A 74 7.99 18.76 9.59
N CYS A 75 8.58 19.45 10.56
CA CYS A 75 9.22 20.75 10.37
C CYS A 75 10.75 20.62 10.36
N THR A 76 11.42 21.30 9.43
CA THR A 76 12.88 21.38 9.33
C THR A 76 13.33 22.84 9.27
N VAL A 77 14.54 23.11 9.78
CA VAL A 77 15.11 24.46 9.83
C VAL A 77 15.74 24.85 8.50
N ASP A 78 16.27 23.87 7.78
CA ASP A 78 17.09 23.95 6.57
C ASP A 78 16.33 23.52 5.30
N GLY A 79 15.02 23.31 5.40
CA GLY A 79 14.20 22.96 4.23
C GLY A 79 13.84 24.17 3.37
N ASP A 80 13.51 23.92 2.11
CA ASP A 80 12.95 24.93 1.23
C ASP A 80 11.56 25.34 1.70
N LEU A 81 11.35 26.64 1.91
CA LEU A 81 10.06 27.20 2.32
C LEU A 81 9.03 27.19 1.19
N TYR A 82 9.47 27.22 -0.06
CA TYR A 82 8.61 27.21 -1.25
C TYR A 82 9.15 26.21 -2.27
N PRO A 83 9.09 24.90 -1.96
CA PRO A 83 9.58 23.89 -2.87
C PRO A 83 8.87 24.02 -4.22
N PRO A 84 9.61 23.92 -5.34
CA PRO A 84 9.04 24.12 -6.66
C PRO A 84 7.87 23.16 -6.88
N LEU A 85 6.77 23.70 -7.41
CA LEU A 85 5.66 22.88 -7.87
C LEU A 85 6.18 21.97 -8.97
N GLU A 86 6.24 20.67 -8.67
CA GLU A 86 6.58 19.69 -9.68
C GLU A 86 5.46 19.66 -10.74
N GLU A 87 5.68 20.36 -11.85
CA GLU A 87 4.74 20.40 -12.97
C GLU A 87 4.33 18.97 -13.37
N GLN A 88 3.03 18.79 -13.58
CA GLN A 88 2.49 17.60 -14.21
C GLN A 88 2.88 17.63 -15.69
N THR A 89 4.13 17.30 -16.00
CA THR A 89 4.51 16.98 -17.37
C THR A 89 3.78 15.68 -17.74
N VAL A 90 2.60 15.81 -18.33
CA VAL A 90 1.83 14.67 -18.85
C VAL A 90 2.61 14.13 -20.03
N SER A 91 3.36 13.04 -19.81
CA SER A 91 3.96 12.31 -20.92
C SER A 91 2.84 11.59 -21.69
N THR A 92 3.01 11.41 -23.00
CA THR A 92 2.04 10.70 -23.85
C THR A 92 1.95 9.20 -23.52
N ASP A 93 2.90 8.65 -22.75
CA ASP A 93 2.88 7.27 -22.27
C ASP A 93 2.22 7.16 -20.87
N PRO A 94 1.05 6.49 -20.75
CA PRO A 94 0.36 6.27 -19.48
C PRO A 94 1.20 5.53 -18.42
N LYS A 95 2.10 4.64 -18.84
CA LYS A 95 2.96 3.86 -17.92
C LYS A 95 4.04 4.73 -17.28
N ALA A 96 4.57 5.69 -18.02
CA ALA A 96 5.57 6.64 -17.53
C ALA A 96 4.96 7.60 -16.49
N ASN A 97 3.75 8.10 -16.73
CA ASN A 97 3.02 8.95 -15.77
C ASN A 97 2.73 8.19 -14.46
N LYS A 98 2.22 6.95 -14.53
CA LYS A 98 1.94 6.13 -13.34
C LYS A 98 3.19 5.85 -12.50
N LYS A 99 4.36 5.66 -13.14
CA LYS A 99 5.63 5.48 -12.44
C LYS A 99 6.09 6.78 -11.75
N LYS A 100 6.00 7.91 -12.45
CA LYS A 100 6.36 9.24 -11.91
C LYS A 100 5.51 9.61 -10.70
N ASP A 101 4.19 9.39 -10.76
CA ASP A 101 3.28 9.64 -9.64
C ASP A 101 3.58 8.75 -8.45
N LYS A 102 3.87 7.47 -8.69
CA LYS A 102 4.27 6.55 -7.62
C LYS A 102 5.58 6.97 -6.95
N ASP A 103 6.54 7.48 -7.72
CA ASP A 103 7.80 7.96 -7.18
C ASP A 103 7.62 9.27 -6.38
N ARG A 104 6.72 10.15 -6.83
CA ARG A 104 6.30 11.34 -6.07
C ARG A 104 5.66 10.95 -4.74
N GLU A 105 4.74 10.00 -4.73
CA GLU A 105 4.04 9.59 -3.51
C GLU A 105 5.01 9.00 -2.46
N LYS A 106 6.02 8.23 -2.92
CA LYS A 106 7.03 7.64 -2.03
C LYS A 106 7.77 8.67 -1.17
N LYS A 107 7.95 9.91 -1.63
CA LYS A 107 8.68 10.95 -0.89
C LYS A 107 7.93 11.43 0.36
N PHE A 108 6.62 11.16 0.44
CA PHE A 108 5.77 11.50 1.57
C PHE A 108 5.46 10.30 2.47
N ILE A 109 5.97 9.11 2.16
CA ILE A 109 5.77 7.91 2.97
C ILE A 109 6.76 7.89 4.14
N TRP A 110 6.25 7.95 5.36
CA TRP A 110 7.08 7.79 6.55
C TRP A 110 7.35 6.31 6.85
N ASN A 111 8.60 5.96 7.12
CA ASN A 111 9.04 4.57 7.27
C ASN A 111 8.93 4.00 8.69
N HIS A 112 8.70 4.86 9.69
CA HIS A 112 8.78 4.50 11.11
C HIS A 112 7.45 4.72 11.83
N GLY A 113 7.15 3.96 12.87
CA GLY A 113 6.14 4.39 13.84
C GLY A 113 6.70 5.51 14.74
N ILE A 114 5.82 6.20 15.46
CA ILE A 114 6.21 7.25 16.41
C ILE A 114 6.96 6.67 17.62
N THR A 115 6.63 5.44 18.04
CA THR A 115 7.24 4.79 19.20
C THR A 115 8.51 4.01 18.83
N LEU A 116 9.47 3.95 19.76
CA LEU A 116 10.77 3.31 19.56
C LEU A 116 10.69 1.87 18.99
N PRO A 117 9.83 0.96 19.48
CA PRO A 117 9.77 -0.41 18.97
C PRO A 117 9.29 -0.56 17.53
N LEU A 118 8.71 0.52 16.96
CA LEU A 118 8.18 0.61 15.61
C LEU A 118 9.13 1.31 14.62
N LYS A 119 10.41 1.47 14.98
CA LYS A 119 11.43 1.86 14.01
C LYS A 119 11.45 0.86 12.83
N ASN A 120 11.39 1.42 11.61
CA ASN A 120 11.36 0.68 10.34
C ASN A 120 10.22 -0.32 10.19
N VAL A 121 9.05 -0.05 10.80
CA VAL A 121 7.91 -0.99 10.83
C VAL A 121 7.48 -1.49 9.44
N ARG A 122 7.46 -0.63 8.40
CA ARG A 122 7.07 -1.00 7.03
C ARG A 122 7.93 -2.12 6.43
N LYS A 123 9.23 -2.12 6.76
CA LYS A 123 10.20 -3.09 6.21
C LYS A 123 10.38 -4.31 7.10
N ARG A 124 10.23 -4.13 8.42
CA ARG A 124 10.62 -5.14 9.42
C ARG A 124 9.46 -5.88 10.06
N ARG A 125 8.33 -5.22 10.32
CA ARG A 125 7.21 -5.79 11.11
C ARG A 125 5.94 -6.00 10.29
N PHE A 126 5.74 -5.24 9.21
CA PHE A 126 4.59 -5.46 8.33
C PHE A 126 4.83 -6.62 7.38
N ARG A 127 3.92 -7.61 7.43
CA ARG A 127 3.87 -8.68 6.44
C ARG A 127 3.47 -8.07 5.09
N LYS A 128 4.27 -8.30 4.05
CA LYS A 128 3.95 -7.84 2.70
C LYS A 128 2.87 -8.72 2.09
N THR A 129 1.88 -8.10 1.46
CA THR A 129 0.87 -8.84 0.68
C THR A 129 1.54 -9.45 -0.55
N ALA A 130 1.46 -10.77 -0.69
CA ALA A 130 1.86 -11.43 -1.93
C ALA A 130 0.87 -11.03 -3.03
N LYS A 131 1.38 -10.42 -4.10
CA LYS A 131 0.55 -10.19 -5.28
C LYS A 131 0.22 -11.54 -5.92
N LYS A 132 -1.06 -11.82 -6.17
CA LYS A 132 -1.47 -12.96 -7.01
C LYS A 132 -0.99 -12.65 -8.43
N LYS A 133 0.10 -13.28 -8.86
CA LYS A 133 0.77 -13.03 -10.16
C LYS A 133 -0.20 -13.05 -11.36
N TYR A 134 -1.30 -13.79 -11.25
CA TYR A 134 -2.28 -14.00 -12.31
C TYR A 134 -3.23 -12.82 -12.57
N ILE A 135 -3.39 -11.87 -11.65
CA ILE A 135 -4.41 -10.80 -11.79
C ILE A 135 -3.86 -9.55 -12.50
N GLU A 136 -2.54 -9.37 -12.58
CA GLU A 136 -1.93 -8.19 -13.20
C GLU A 136 -0.87 -8.59 -14.24
N SER A 137 -1.22 -9.46 -15.19
CA SER A 137 -0.40 -9.66 -16.38
C SER A 137 -1.06 -8.95 -17.56
N PRO A 138 -0.80 -7.64 -17.75
CA PRO A 138 -1.39 -6.87 -18.85
C PRO A 138 -1.05 -7.47 -20.22
N ASP A 139 0.04 -8.22 -20.32
CA ASP A 139 0.41 -8.94 -21.55
C ASP A 139 -0.49 -10.17 -21.76
N VAL A 140 -0.86 -10.90 -20.70
CA VAL A 140 -1.84 -12.00 -20.77
C VAL A 140 -3.22 -11.44 -21.09
N GLU A 141 -3.65 -10.35 -20.46
CA GLU A 141 -4.94 -9.72 -20.78
C GLU A 141 -5.00 -9.24 -22.23
N LYS A 142 -3.93 -8.61 -22.72
CA LYS A 142 -3.82 -8.19 -24.12
C LYS A 142 -3.90 -9.38 -25.06
N GLU A 143 -3.21 -10.48 -24.75
CA GLU A 143 -3.18 -11.66 -25.60
C GLU A 143 -4.52 -12.41 -25.57
N VAL A 144 -5.13 -12.59 -24.39
CA VAL A 144 -6.48 -13.15 -24.25
C VAL A 144 -7.49 -12.32 -25.06
N LYS A 145 -7.41 -10.99 -24.97
CA LYS A 145 -8.29 -10.11 -25.76
C LYS A 145 -8.06 -10.26 -27.26
N ARG A 146 -6.80 -10.42 -27.71
CA ARG A 146 -6.45 -10.65 -29.11
C ARG A 146 -7.03 -11.98 -29.61
N LEU A 147 -6.88 -13.05 -28.82
CA LEU A 147 -7.42 -14.38 -29.14
C LEU A 147 -8.95 -14.33 -29.26
N LEU A 148 -9.64 -13.78 -28.25
CA LEU A 148 -11.10 -13.67 -28.27
C LEU A 148 -11.63 -12.81 -29.42
N SER A 149 -10.91 -11.74 -29.80
CA SER A 149 -11.29 -10.91 -30.96
C SER A 149 -11.14 -11.68 -32.27
N THR A 150 -10.08 -12.48 -32.40
CA THR A 150 -9.83 -13.31 -33.59
C THR A 150 -10.88 -14.41 -33.70
N ASP A 151 -11.24 -15.03 -32.57
CA ASP A 151 -12.27 -16.07 -32.49
C ASP A 151 -13.66 -15.53 -32.86
N ALA A 152 -13.97 -14.29 -32.46
CA ALA A 152 -15.24 -13.64 -32.80
C ALA A 152 -15.38 -13.33 -34.31
N GLU A 153 -14.25 -13.14 -35.02
CA GLU A 153 -14.21 -12.93 -36.46
C GLU A 153 -14.19 -14.25 -37.26
N ALA A 154 -13.94 -15.38 -36.60
CA ALA A 154 -13.83 -16.68 -37.24
C ALA A 154 -15.20 -17.29 -37.57
N VAL A 155 -15.25 -18.08 -38.66
CA VAL A 155 -16.46 -18.81 -39.07
C VAL A 155 -16.76 -19.99 -38.13
N SER A 156 -15.73 -20.59 -37.53
CA SER A 156 -15.83 -21.69 -36.57
C SER A 156 -14.60 -21.72 -35.67
N VAL A 157 -14.79 -22.04 -34.38
CA VAL A 157 -13.74 -22.07 -33.36
C VAL A 157 -13.74 -23.43 -32.65
N ARG A 158 -12.56 -24.04 -32.50
CA ARG A 158 -12.33 -25.25 -31.68
C ARG A 158 -11.05 -25.06 -30.87
N TRP A 159 -11.10 -25.42 -29.59
CA TRP A 159 -9.94 -25.47 -28.71
C TRP A 159 -9.88 -26.80 -27.98
N GLU A 160 -8.69 -27.22 -27.59
CA GLU A 160 -8.43 -28.46 -26.86
C GLU A 160 -7.20 -28.24 -25.96
N VAL A 161 -7.22 -28.81 -24.75
CA VAL A 161 -6.09 -28.71 -23.81
C VAL A 161 -5.20 -29.93 -24.02
N ILE A 162 -3.97 -29.69 -24.49
CA ILE A 162 -2.96 -30.74 -24.70
C ILE A 162 -2.01 -30.72 -23.50
N ALA A 163 -1.85 -31.86 -22.82
CA ALA A 163 -0.83 -32.01 -21.78
C ALA A 163 0.56 -32.17 -22.43
N GLU A 164 1.58 -31.50 -21.91
CA GLU A 164 2.93 -31.47 -22.50
C GLU A 164 3.63 -32.85 -22.54
N ASP A 165 3.10 -33.87 -21.86
CA ASP A 165 3.75 -35.18 -21.70
C ASP A 165 3.33 -36.25 -22.76
N GLU A 166 2.39 -35.98 -23.66
CA GLU A 166 1.84 -37.04 -24.55
C GLU A 166 2.48 -37.15 -25.94
N THR A 167 3.51 -36.36 -26.29
CA THR A 167 4.11 -36.38 -27.64
C THR A 167 5.36 -37.25 -27.84
N LYS A 168 5.49 -38.34 -27.08
CA LYS A 168 6.33 -39.49 -27.46
C LYS A 168 5.55 -40.75 -27.08
N GLU A 169 4.65 -41.23 -27.93
CA GLU A 169 4.92 -42.37 -28.80
C GLU A 169 3.77 -42.49 -29.79
N ALA A 170 4.09 -42.58 -31.09
CA ALA A 170 3.15 -43.05 -32.09
C ALA A 170 3.36 -44.57 -32.29
N ASP A 171 2.23 -45.24 -32.55
CA ASP A 171 2.05 -46.58 -33.10
C ASP A 171 2.20 -47.79 -32.14
N ASN A 172 1.07 -48.25 -31.60
CA ASN A 172 0.73 -49.67 -31.76
C ASN A 172 -0.79 -49.95 -31.70
N HIS A 173 -1.24 -50.74 -32.66
CA HIS A 173 -2.60 -51.21 -32.87
C HIS A 173 -3.02 -52.21 -31.77
N GLY A 174 -4.18 -52.02 -31.11
CA GLY A 174 -4.73 -53.06 -30.22
C GLY A 174 -5.95 -52.68 -29.40
N SER A 175 -7.13 -53.06 -29.91
CA SER A 175 -8.34 -53.51 -29.20
C SER A 175 -8.90 -52.68 -28.03
N LEU A 176 -10.10 -52.14 -28.28
CA LEU A 176 -11.14 -51.87 -27.28
C LEU A 176 -11.27 -53.05 -26.29
N THR A 177 -11.13 -52.79 -24.99
CA THR A 177 -11.99 -53.32 -23.93
C THR A 177 -11.73 -52.61 -22.59
N SER A 178 -12.81 -52.11 -21.99
CA SER A 178 -13.04 -51.98 -20.54
C SER A 178 -12.15 -51.03 -19.73
N LEU A 179 -12.65 -49.83 -19.46
CA LEU A 179 -12.26 -49.05 -18.28
C LEU A 179 -13.51 -48.73 -17.47
N ASP A 180 -13.68 -49.50 -16.40
CA ASP A 180 -14.66 -49.31 -15.35
C ASP A 180 -14.49 -47.91 -14.72
N ILE A 181 -15.59 -47.18 -14.69
CA ILE A 181 -15.74 -45.93 -13.95
C ILE A 181 -15.80 -46.29 -12.47
N SER A 182 -14.67 -46.16 -11.78
CA SER A 182 -14.60 -46.21 -10.32
C SER A 182 -13.99 -44.91 -9.80
N SER A 183 -14.84 -43.93 -9.50
CA SER A 183 -14.47 -42.77 -8.69
C SER A 183 -14.19 -43.22 -7.24
N PRO A 184 -13.05 -42.88 -6.63
CA PRO A 184 -12.91 -42.99 -5.18
C PRO A 184 -13.48 -41.75 -4.52
N GLY A 185 -14.62 -41.94 -3.87
CA GLY A 185 -15.17 -40.99 -2.93
C GLY A 185 -14.22 -40.72 -1.76
N ILE A 186 -14.22 -39.45 -1.35
CA ILE A 186 -14.17 -38.98 0.03
C ILE A 186 -14.38 -40.06 1.11
N SER A 187 -13.31 -40.50 1.78
CA SER A 187 -13.32 -40.81 3.23
C SER A 187 -11.92 -41.13 3.73
N GLY A 188 -11.55 -40.59 4.89
CA GLY A 188 -10.22 -40.80 5.46
C GLY A 188 -9.95 -40.01 6.73
N HIS A 189 -10.89 -40.03 7.68
CA HIS A 189 -10.64 -39.60 9.05
C HIS A 189 -9.84 -40.71 9.76
N LYS A 190 -8.69 -40.38 10.36
CA LYS A 190 -8.14 -41.14 11.51
C LYS A 190 -7.45 -40.22 12.50
N GLN A 191 -8.07 -40.13 13.68
CA GLN A 191 -7.44 -39.78 14.95
C GLN A 191 -6.47 -40.89 15.38
N GLY A 192 -5.48 -40.51 16.18
CA GLY A 192 -4.64 -41.43 16.95
C GLY A 192 -3.97 -40.68 18.10
N HIS A 193 -4.51 -40.84 19.31
CA HIS A 193 -4.00 -40.38 20.59
C HIS A 193 -2.67 -41.06 20.98
N GLY A 194 -1.88 -40.41 21.84
CA GLY A 194 -0.84 -41.06 22.64
C GLY A 194 0.02 -40.07 23.43
N SER A 195 -0.18 -40.05 24.74
CA SER A 195 0.45 -39.18 25.74
C SER A 195 1.89 -39.57 26.09
N SER A 196 2.72 -38.58 26.42
CA SER A 196 3.61 -38.48 27.60
C SER A 196 4.17 -37.06 27.67
#